data_AF-A0A2E3QUK8-F1
#
_entry.id   AF-A0A2E3QUK8-F1
#
_cell.length_a   1.000
_cell.length_b   1.000
_cell.length_c   1.000
_cell.angle_alpha   90.00
_cell.angle_beta   90.00
_cell.angle_gamma   90.00
#
_symmetry.space_group_name_H-M   'P 1'
#
loop_
_entity.id
_entity.type
_entity.pdbx_description
1 polymer ?
#
loop_
_entity_poly.entity_id
_entity_poly.type
_entity_poly.pdbx_seq_one_letter_code
_entity_poly.pdbx_strand_id
1 'polypeptide(L)'
;MSATPSLLQTVRDEVRALDPSRRALRQFGWVVGGVLLGIGGLLLWRRGPGVAVWALGGVGGVLVALGTLAPVALRSVRTVWMALAFAMGFVMTRVLLTLAFALAVVPVAFGLRLFGKDPMHRRPDPDASTYWLDKADGRPDRGSLERYF
;
A
#
# COMPACT_ATOMS: atom_id res chain seq x y z
N MET A 1 -7.30 3.54 -25.00
CA MET A 1 -6.43 4.19 -23.99
C MET A 1 -7.27 4.41 -22.74
N SER A 2 -7.24 3.46 -21.80
CA SER A 2 -7.91 3.62 -20.50
C SER A 2 -7.16 4.66 -19.69
N ALA A 3 -7.83 5.75 -19.32
CA ALA A 3 -7.27 6.77 -18.45
C ALA A 3 -6.82 6.09 -17.14
N THR A 4 -5.56 6.26 -16.78
CA THR A 4 -5.05 5.76 -15.50
C THR A 4 -5.89 6.43 -14.40
N PRO A 5 -6.64 5.67 -13.59
CA PRO A 5 -7.47 6.28 -12.56
C PRO A 5 -6.58 7.08 -11.62
N SER A 6 -6.85 8.38 -11.53
CA SER A 6 -6.09 9.26 -10.65
C SER A 6 -6.37 8.89 -9.18
N LEU A 7 -5.39 9.07 -8.29
CA LEU A 7 -5.53 8.77 -6.85
C LEU A 7 -6.83 9.34 -6.27
N LEU A 8 -7.18 10.57 -6.67
CA LEU A 8 -8.39 11.25 -6.22
C LEU A 8 -9.68 10.55 -6.68
N GLN A 9 -9.69 9.93 -7.87
CA GLN A 9 -10.83 9.16 -8.35
C GLN A 9 -10.98 7.86 -7.56
N THR A 10 -9.90 7.11 -7.38
CA THR A 10 -9.92 5.86 -6.59
C THR A 10 -10.39 6.12 -5.16
N VAL A 11 -9.82 7.12 -4.48
CA VAL A 11 -10.23 7.46 -3.12
C VAL A 11 -11.70 7.92 -3.08
N ARG A 12 -12.15 8.70 -4.05
CA ARG A 12 -13.55 9.16 -4.13
C ARG A 12 -14.52 7.99 -4.35
N ASP A 13 -14.16 7.04 -5.20
CA ASP A 13 -15.02 5.91 -5.55
C ASP A 13 -15.12 4.93 -4.36
N GLU A 14 -14.00 4.66 -3.69
CA GLU A 14 -13.97 3.87 -2.45
C GLU A 14 -14.79 4.54 -1.34
N VAL A 15 -14.66 5.86 -1.17
CA VAL A 15 -15.45 6.62 -0.18
C VAL A 15 -16.94 6.60 -0.51
N ARG A 16 -17.32 6.61 -1.79
CA ARG A 16 -18.73 6.48 -2.22
C ARG A 16 -19.26 5.06 -2.01
N ALA A 17 -18.41 4.04 -2.13
CA ALA A 17 -18.75 2.65 -1.89
C ALA A 17 -18.87 2.31 -0.38
N LEU A 18 -18.43 3.19 0.52
CA LEU A 18 -18.57 2.98 1.96
C LEU A 18 -20.04 2.82 2.39
N ASP A 19 -20.33 1.74 3.11
CA ASP A 19 -21.66 1.47 3.65
C ASP A 19 -22.14 2.62 4.57
N PRO A 20 -23.22 3.34 4.22
CA PRO A 20 -23.76 4.42 5.03
C PRO A 20 -24.58 3.92 6.24
N SER A 21 -24.68 2.60 6.46
CA SER A 21 -25.47 2.02 7.53
C SER A 21 -25.11 2.57 8.93
N ARG A 22 -26.14 2.79 9.76
CA ARG A 22 -25.95 3.22 11.16
C ARG A 22 -25.11 2.23 11.97
N ARG A 23 -25.13 0.94 11.59
CA ARG A 23 -24.31 -0.12 12.21
C ARG A 23 -22.82 0.13 11.96
N ALA A 24 -22.43 0.45 10.71
CA ALA A 24 -21.04 0.76 10.37
C ALA A 24 -20.53 2.03 11.08
N LEU A 25 -21.37 3.07 11.22
CA LEU A 25 -21.01 4.25 12.01
C LEU A 25 -20.78 3.92 13.49
N ARG A 26 -21.66 3.12 14.10
CA ARG A 26 -21.51 2.71 15.50
C ARG A 26 -20.23 1.91 15.68
N GLN A 27 -19.98 0.91 14.83
CA GLN A 27 -18.77 0.08 14.91
C GLN A 27 -17.49 0.92 14.81
N PHE A 28 -17.46 1.93 13.93
CA PHE A 28 -16.34 2.87 13.86
C PHE A 28 -16.12 3.60 15.19
N GLY A 29 -17.20 4.13 15.79
CA GLY A 29 -17.13 4.78 17.11
C GLY A 29 -16.63 3.86 18.22
N TRP A 30 -17.08 2.60 18.26
CA TRP A 30 -16.61 1.60 19.23
C TRP A 30 -15.14 1.23 19.05
N VAL A 31 -14.71 0.98 17.80
CA VAL A 31 -13.33 0.58 17.51
C VAL A 31 -12.38 1.73 17.77
N VAL A 32 -12.62 2.90 17.18
CA VAL A 32 -11.71 4.06 17.31
C VAL A 32 -11.75 4.62 18.73
N GLY A 33 -12.94 4.76 19.32
CA GLY A 33 -13.09 5.20 20.70
C GLY A 33 -12.45 4.24 21.69
N GLY A 34 -12.64 2.92 21.51
CA GLY A 34 -12.02 1.89 22.33
C GLY A 34 -10.49 1.90 22.25
N VAL A 35 -9.92 2.05 21.04
CA VAL A 35 -8.48 2.17 20.85
C VAL A 35 -7.93 3.44 21.52
N LEU A 36 -8.59 4.60 21.35
CA LEU A 36 -8.16 5.85 22.00
C LEU A 36 -8.22 5.75 23.53
N LEU A 37 -9.29 5.16 24.08
CA LEU A 37 -9.43 4.94 25.52
C LEU A 37 -8.37 3.94 26.03
N GLY A 38 -8.10 2.88 25.28
CA GLY A 38 -7.04 1.92 25.61
C GLY A 38 -5.65 2.57 25.64
N ILE A 39 -5.33 3.39 24.63
CA ILE A 39 -4.06 4.15 24.58
C ILE A 39 -4.01 5.17 25.71
N GLY A 40 -5.10 5.90 25.98
CA GLY A 40 -5.20 6.85 27.08
C GLY A 40 -5.02 6.20 28.45
N GLY A 41 -5.64 5.04 28.67
CA GLY A 41 -5.49 4.25 29.89
C GLY A 41 -4.08 3.67 30.04
N LEU A 42 -3.46 3.20 28.94
CA LEU A 42 -2.08 2.71 28.95
C LEU A 42 -1.08 3.84 29.26
N LEU A 43 -1.29 5.04 28.69
CA LEU A 43 -0.47 6.21 29.00
C LEU A 43 -0.66 6.67 30.46
N LEU A 44 -1.89 6.65 30.97
CA LEU A 44 -2.18 6.94 32.38
C LEU A 44 -1.44 5.97 33.29
N TRP A 45 -1.43 4.68 32.95
CA TRP A 45 -0.73 3.66 33.72
C TRP A 45 0.79 3.79 33.65
N ARG A 46 1.35 4.14 32.48
CA ARG A 46 2.82 4.23 32.30
C ARG A 46 3.45 5.56 32.70
N ARG A 47 2.73 6.68 32.64
CA ARG A 47 3.29 8.02 32.87
C ARG A 47 2.53 8.87 33.88
N GLY A 48 1.42 8.39 34.44
CA GLY A 48 0.59 9.15 35.36
C GLY A 48 -0.25 10.24 34.66
N PRO A 49 -1.03 11.02 35.43
CA PRO A 49 -1.93 12.04 34.88
C PRO A 49 -1.12 13.21 34.30
N GLY A 50 -1.07 13.30 32.97
CA GLY A 50 -0.48 14.43 32.24
C GLY A 50 -1.48 15.04 31.26
N VAL A 51 -1.14 16.22 30.70
CA VAL A 51 -1.98 16.93 29.71
C VAL A 51 -2.34 16.01 28.54
N ALA A 52 -1.40 15.15 28.09
CA ALA A 52 -1.65 14.16 27.04
C ALA A 52 -2.72 13.12 27.42
N VAL A 53 -2.78 12.70 28.70
CA VAL A 53 -3.75 11.71 29.19
C VAL A 53 -5.14 12.29 29.26
N TRP A 54 -5.28 13.52 29.76
CA TRP A 54 -6.56 14.23 29.78
C TRP A 54 -7.03 14.63 28.38
N ALA A 55 -6.12 14.99 27.48
CA ALA A 55 -6.44 15.26 26.09
C ALA A 55 -6.89 13.99 25.35
N LEU A 56 -6.16 12.88 25.45
CA LEU A 56 -6.53 11.60 24.80
C LEU A 56 -7.79 10.97 25.42
N GLY A 57 -7.90 10.99 26.75
CA GLY A 57 -9.07 10.48 27.48
C GLY A 57 -10.32 11.34 27.25
N GLY A 58 -10.17 12.66 27.23
CA GLY A 58 -11.24 13.60 26.90
C GLY A 58 -11.69 13.47 25.45
N VAL A 59 -10.76 13.44 24.49
CA VAL A 59 -11.08 13.21 23.07
C VAL A 59 -11.70 11.82 22.87
N GLY A 60 -11.20 10.77 23.52
CA GLY A 60 -11.77 9.43 23.46
C GLY A 60 -13.17 9.34 24.05
N GLY A 61 -13.40 9.97 25.21
CA GLY A 61 -14.72 10.04 25.86
C GLY A 61 -15.72 10.85 25.05
N VAL A 62 -15.31 11.99 24.50
CA VAL A 62 -16.13 12.81 23.59
C VAL A 62 -16.45 12.04 22.32
N LEU A 63 -15.51 11.27 21.77
CA LEU A 63 -15.73 10.49 20.55
C LEU A 63 -16.68 9.30 20.79
N VAL A 64 -16.59 8.65 21.95
CA VAL A 64 -17.56 7.60 22.37
C VAL A 64 -18.94 8.20 22.63
N ALA A 65 -19.01 9.36 23.29
CA ALA A 65 -20.25 10.08 23.56
C ALA A 65 -20.91 10.61 22.26
N LEU A 66 -20.12 11.13 21.31
CA LEU A 66 -20.63 11.50 19.98
C LEU A 66 -21.04 10.27 19.17
N GLY A 67 -20.33 9.14 19.32
CA GLY A 67 -20.67 7.87 18.70
C GLY A 67 -22.02 7.31 19.17
N THR A 68 -22.46 7.66 20.38
CA THR A 68 -23.77 7.28 20.92
C THR A 68 -24.85 8.33 20.73
N LEU A 69 -24.53 9.63 20.84
CA LEU A 69 -25.51 10.72 20.84
C LEU A 69 -25.72 11.40 19.48
N ALA A 70 -24.71 11.46 18.61
CA ALA A 70 -24.75 12.24 17.38
C ALA A 70 -24.07 11.53 16.18
N PRO A 71 -24.69 10.47 15.62
CA PRO A 71 -24.13 9.73 14.49
C PRO A 71 -23.97 10.59 13.22
N VAL A 72 -24.69 11.70 13.08
CA VAL A 72 -24.62 12.55 11.87
C VAL A 72 -23.26 13.26 11.75
N ALA A 73 -22.69 13.75 12.87
CA ALA A 73 -21.35 14.35 12.87
C ALA A 73 -20.25 13.31 12.63
N LEU A 74 -20.43 12.08 13.15
CA LEU A 74 -19.51 10.96 12.89
C LEU A 74 -19.47 10.58 11.41
N ARG A 75 -20.55 10.80 10.65
CA ARG A 75 -20.58 10.46 9.21
C ARG A 75 -19.50 11.22 8.44
N SER A 76 -19.45 12.55 8.60
CA SER A 76 -18.47 13.40 7.91
C SER A 76 -17.04 13.09 8.36
N VAL A 77 -16.82 12.90 9.67
CA VAL A 77 -15.50 12.55 10.22
C VAL A 77 -15.04 11.18 9.70
N ARG A 78 -15.91 10.16 9.72
CA ARG A 78 -15.60 8.83 9.19
C ARG A 78 -15.26 8.89 7.71
N THR A 79 -16.01 9.68 6.94
CA THR A 79 -15.75 9.85 5.50
C THR A 79 -14.37 10.46 5.25
N VAL A 80 -13.99 11.53 5.96
CA VAL A 80 -12.65 12.15 5.82
C VAL A 80 -11.55 11.19 6.29
N TRP A 81 -11.76 10.51 7.43
CA TRP A 81 -10.80 9.54 7.96
C TRP A 81 -10.58 8.37 7.00
N MET A 82 -11.66 7.80 6.45
CA MET A 82 -11.56 6.72 5.48
C MET A 82 -10.91 7.19 4.18
N ALA A 83 -11.22 8.40 3.70
CA ALA A 83 -10.54 8.96 2.53
C ALA A 83 -9.01 9.03 2.73
N LEU A 84 -8.57 9.45 3.92
CA LEU A 84 -7.16 9.47 4.29
C LEU A 84 -6.58 8.05 4.36
N ALA A 85 -7.31 7.10 4.95
CA ALA A 85 -6.90 5.70 5.02
C ALA A 85 -6.71 5.09 3.62
N PHE A 86 -7.62 5.35 2.68
CA PHE A 86 -7.50 4.88 1.30
C PHE A 86 -6.32 5.52 0.57
N ALA A 87 -6.10 6.83 0.74
CA ALA A 87 -4.93 7.51 0.18
C ALA A 87 -3.62 6.91 0.72
N MET A 88 -3.58 6.64 2.02
CA MET A 88 -2.42 6.02 2.67
C MET A 88 -2.21 4.58 2.18
N GLY A 89 -3.28 3.79 2.03
CA GLY A 89 -3.22 2.44 1.48
C GLY A 89 -2.66 2.41 0.06
N PHE A 90 -3.10 3.35 -0.79
CA PHE A 90 -2.59 3.49 -2.15
C PHE A 90 -1.07 3.76 -2.19
N VAL A 91 -0.57 4.64 -1.31
CA VAL A 91 0.86 4.91 -1.19
C VAL A 91 1.58 3.69 -0.61
N MET A 92 1.05 3.07 0.43
CA MET A 92 1.68 1.94 1.10
C MET A 92 1.85 0.73 0.20
N THR A 93 0.83 0.36 -0.59
CA THR A 93 0.96 -0.74 -1.55
C THR A 93 2.10 -0.49 -2.53
N ARG A 94 2.23 0.75 -3.03
CA ARG A 94 3.34 1.12 -3.94
C ARG A 94 4.68 1.05 -3.24
N VAL A 95 4.79 1.62 -2.05
CA VAL A 95 6.03 1.59 -1.26
C VAL A 95 6.44 0.15 -0.97
N LEU A 96 5.50 -0.71 -0.54
CA LEU A 96 5.77 -2.10 -0.22
C LEU A 96 6.22 -2.88 -1.46
N LEU A 97 5.55 -2.70 -2.60
CA LEU A 97 5.95 -3.32 -3.87
C LEU A 97 7.31 -2.83 -4.35
N THR A 98 7.56 -1.51 -4.32
CA THR A 98 8.86 -0.93 -4.68
C THR A 98 9.96 -1.44 -3.77
N LEU A 99 9.70 -1.53 -2.47
CA LEU A 99 10.67 -2.03 -1.50
C LEU A 99 10.94 -3.53 -1.71
N ALA A 100 9.90 -4.33 -1.92
CA ALA A 100 10.05 -5.75 -2.23
C ALA A 100 10.85 -5.97 -3.52
N PHE A 101 10.55 -5.21 -4.58
CA PHE A 101 11.32 -5.25 -5.82
C PHE A 101 12.78 -4.81 -5.58
N ALA A 102 12.99 -3.72 -4.85
CA ALA A 102 14.33 -3.23 -4.55
C ALA A 102 15.12 -4.27 -3.75
N LEU A 103 14.56 -4.83 -2.70
CA LEU A 103 15.25 -5.80 -1.84
C LEU A 103 15.43 -7.17 -2.48
N ALA A 104 14.60 -7.56 -3.45
CA ALA A 104 14.76 -8.85 -4.14
C ALA A 104 15.63 -8.72 -5.40
N VAL A 105 15.31 -7.76 -6.28
CA VAL A 105 15.89 -7.67 -7.62
C VAL A 105 17.21 -6.89 -7.62
N VAL A 106 17.31 -5.80 -6.85
CA VAL A 106 18.52 -4.96 -6.83
C VAL A 106 19.74 -5.71 -6.28
N PRO A 107 19.70 -6.47 -5.17
CA PRO A 107 20.89 -7.20 -4.72
C PRO A 107 21.28 -8.32 -5.68
N VAL A 108 20.32 -8.96 -6.36
CA VAL A 108 20.62 -9.94 -7.41
C VAL A 108 21.35 -9.26 -8.58
N ALA A 109 20.84 -8.13 -9.06
CA ALA A 109 21.48 -7.37 -10.13
C ALA A 109 22.86 -6.81 -9.71
N PHE A 110 23.00 -6.36 -8.46
CA PHE A 110 24.25 -5.88 -7.90
C PHE A 110 25.27 -7.02 -7.75
N GLY A 111 24.83 -8.20 -7.30
CA GLY A 111 25.64 -9.41 -7.24
C GLY A 111 26.15 -9.84 -8.61
N LEU A 112 25.26 -9.93 -9.61
CA LEU A 112 25.64 -10.21 -11.00
C LEU A 112 26.68 -9.21 -11.53
N ARG A 113 26.50 -7.92 -11.22
CA ARG A 113 27.44 -6.86 -11.60
C ARG A 113 28.80 -7.00 -10.90
N LEU A 114 28.83 -7.42 -9.63
CA LEU A 114 30.07 -7.67 -8.89
C LEU A 114 30.83 -8.89 -9.42
N PHE A 115 30.11 -9.94 -9.83
CA PHE A 115 30.69 -11.13 -10.47
C PHE A 115 31.02 -10.92 -11.96
N GLY A 116 30.86 -9.70 -12.49
CA GLY A 116 31.18 -9.37 -13.89
C GLY A 116 30.33 -10.08 -14.94
N LYS A 117 29.24 -10.74 -14.53
CA LYS A 117 28.35 -11.48 -15.44
C LYS A 117 27.31 -10.52 -16.01
N ASP A 118 27.38 -10.28 -17.31
CA ASP A 118 26.35 -9.56 -18.08
C ASP A 118 25.61 -10.56 -18.97
N PRO A 119 24.67 -11.35 -18.42
CA PRO A 119 23.97 -12.40 -19.19
C PRO A 119 23.09 -11.85 -20.31
N MET A 120 22.88 -10.53 -20.38
CA MET A 120 22.08 -9.90 -21.43
C MET A 120 22.91 -9.05 -22.39
N HIS A 121 24.25 -9.09 -22.33
CA HIS A 121 25.13 -8.23 -23.13
C HIS A 121 24.63 -6.77 -23.20
N ARG A 122 24.23 -6.22 -22.04
CA ARG A 122 23.56 -4.91 -21.97
C ARG A 122 24.52 -3.74 -22.23
N ARG A 123 25.83 -4.01 -22.24
CA ARG A 123 26.85 -3.03 -22.63
C ARG A 123 26.90 -2.95 -24.16
N PRO A 124 26.57 -1.79 -24.76
CA PRO A 124 26.79 -1.60 -26.18
C PRO A 124 28.29 -1.67 -26.46
N ASP A 125 28.68 -2.55 -27.37
CA ASP A 125 30.05 -2.73 -27.84
C ASP A 125 30.29 -1.76 -29.02
N PRO A 126 31.19 -0.77 -28.87
CA PRO A 126 31.48 0.20 -29.93
C PRO A 126 32.14 -0.43 -31.16
N ASP A 127 32.80 -1.57 -31.01
CA ASP A 127 33.54 -2.27 -32.08
C ASP A 127 32.71 -3.40 -32.72
N ALA A 128 31.48 -3.64 -32.24
CA ALA A 128 30.60 -4.66 -32.80
C ALA A 128 29.95 -4.17 -34.11
N SER A 129 30.23 -4.89 -35.21
CA SER A 129 29.60 -4.66 -36.52
C SER A 129 28.11 -5.02 -36.54
N THR A 130 27.67 -5.89 -35.64
CA THR A 130 26.28 -6.34 -35.51
C THR A 130 26.02 -6.96 -34.12
N TYR A 131 24.83 -6.71 -33.57
CA TYR A 131 24.35 -7.35 -32.33
C TYR A 131 23.56 -8.65 -32.58
N TRP A 132 23.43 -9.06 -33.85
CA TRP A 132 22.80 -10.33 -34.21
C TRP A 132 23.64 -11.49 -33.68
N LEU A 133 23.05 -12.31 -32.81
CA LEU A 133 23.64 -13.58 -32.39
C LEU A 133 23.43 -14.60 -33.50
N ASP A 134 24.52 -15.16 -34.04
CA ASP A 134 24.42 -16.25 -35.00
C ASP A 134 23.71 -17.44 -34.36
N LYS A 135 22.62 -17.86 -35.00
CA LYS A 135 21.87 -19.02 -34.58
C LYS A 135 22.67 -20.25 -34.99
N ALA A 136 23.18 -21.00 -34.03
CA ALA A 136 23.88 -22.26 -34.27
C ALA A 136 23.12 -23.12 -35.30
N ASP A 137 23.84 -23.56 -36.33
CA ASP A 137 23.35 -24.07 -37.62
C ASP A 137 22.64 -25.44 -37.56
N GLY A 138 21.96 -25.73 -36.46
CA GLY A 138 21.04 -26.85 -36.35
C GLY A 138 19.72 -26.49 -37.02
N ARG A 139 19.42 -27.10 -38.18
CA ARG A 139 18.03 -27.20 -38.65
C ARG A 139 17.17 -27.63 -37.46
N PRO A 140 16.10 -26.89 -37.11
CA PRO A 140 15.24 -27.28 -36.01
C PRO A 140 14.75 -28.71 -36.27
N ASP A 141 15.04 -29.63 -35.35
CA ASP A 141 14.50 -30.98 -35.42
C ASP A 141 12.97 -30.88 -35.52
N ARG A 142 12.34 -31.64 -36.42
CA ARG A 142 10.89 -31.56 -36.66
C ARG A 142 10.11 -31.82 -35.37
N GLY A 143 10.62 -32.69 -34.49
CA GLY A 143 10.03 -32.96 -33.17
C GLY A 143 10.08 -31.76 -32.21
N SER A 144 11.00 -30.81 -32.40
CA SER A 144 11.05 -29.57 -31.61
C SER A 144 9.94 -28.58 -32.00
N LEU A 145 9.41 -28.66 -33.22
CA LEU A 145 8.36 -27.75 -33.71
C LEU A 145 6.97 -28.17 -33.22
N GLU A 146 6.76 -29.46 -32.95
CA GLU A 146 5.50 -30.01 -32.44
C GLU A 146 5.14 -29.54 -31.03
N ARG A 147 6.11 -29.05 -30.23
CA ARG A 147 5.87 -28.53 -28.87
C ARG A 147 5.34 -27.10 -28.80
N TYR A 148 5.22 -26.40 -29.92
CA TYR A 148 4.79 -25.00 -29.98
C TYR A 148 3.33 -24.81 -30.38
N PHE A 149 2.62 -25.90 -30.71
CA PHE A 149 1.18 -25.93 -31.02
C PHE A 149 0.45 -26.76 -29.95
#